data_AF-A0A024V4A1-F1
#
_entry.id   AF-A0A024V4A1-F1
#
_cell.length_a   1.000
_cell.length_b   1.000
_cell.length_c   1.000
_cell.angle_alpha   90.00
_cell.angle_beta   90.00
_cell.angle_gamma   90.00
#
_symmetry.space_group_name_H-M   'P 1'
#
loop_
_entity.id
_entity.type
_entity.pdbx_description
1 polymer ?
#
loop_
_entity_poly.entity_id
_entity_poly.type
_entity_poly.pdbx_seq_one_letter_code
_entity_poly.pdbx_strand_id
1 'polypeptide(L)'
;MVKIRKNVENMELYDYMKELNENVWCYFFDDSLAHETIYHSLNELEQIIISRLLFIQQVVSERAMRLWINPNYLKKLSESIKNLVEAKILVESDMKKDNYNQYKI
;
A
#
# COMPACT_ATOMS: atom_id res chain seq x y z
N MET A 1 -32.68 6.91 3.74
CA MET A 1 -31.41 6.77 4.49
C MET A 1 -30.57 8.01 4.24
N VAL A 2 -30.31 8.80 5.29
CA VAL A 2 -29.44 9.98 5.18
C VAL A 2 -27.99 9.47 5.08
N LYS A 3 -27.33 9.67 3.94
CA LYS A 3 -25.87 9.49 3.84
C LYS A 3 -25.25 10.51 4.79
N ILE A 4 -24.72 10.04 5.91
CA ILE A 4 -23.88 10.86 6.80
C ILE A 4 -22.75 11.38 5.91
N ARG A 5 -22.67 12.69 5.70
CA ARG A 5 -21.53 13.30 5.03
C ARG A 5 -20.31 13.05 5.93
N LYS A 6 -19.37 12.22 5.47
CA LYS A 6 -18.10 12.02 6.16
C LYS A 6 -17.40 13.37 6.29
N ASN A 7 -16.76 13.60 7.42
CA ASN A 7 -16.01 14.83 7.66
C ASN A 7 -14.66 14.76 6.93
N VAL A 8 -14.70 15.09 5.63
CA VAL A 8 -13.53 15.02 4.74
C VAL A 8 -12.43 15.99 5.15
N GLU A 9 -12.77 17.09 5.84
CA GLU A 9 -11.83 18.15 6.23
C GLU A 9 -10.75 17.71 7.21
N ASN A 10 -10.97 16.61 7.94
CA ASN A 10 -10.01 16.06 8.91
C ASN A 10 -9.42 14.71 8.48
N MET A 11 -9.63 14.31 7.22
CA MET A 11 -9.14 13.03 6.72
C MET A 11 -7.71 13.20 6.22
N GLU A 12 -6.82 12.31 6.65
CA GLU A 12 -5.48 12.24 6.06
C GLU A 12 -5.60 12.02 4.55
N LEU A 13 -4.71 12.66 3.79
CA LEU A 13 -4.75 12.64 2.32
C LEU A 13 -4.85 11.21 1.78
N TYR A 14 -4.06 10.30 2.34
CA TYR A 14 -4.05 8.89 1.97
C TYR A 14 -5.40 8.20 2.17
N ASP A 15 -6.07 8.49 3.29
CA ASP A 15 -7.36 7.87 3.59
C ASP A 15 -8.45 8.45 2.67
N TYR A 16 -8.40 9.75 2.36
CA TYR A 16 -9.30 10.35 1.37
C TYR A 16 -9.10 9.73 -0.01
N MET A 17 -7.84 9.52 -0.43
CA MET A 17 -7.52 8.95 -1.74
C MET A 17 -8.07 7.54 -1.94
N LYS A 18 -8.15 6.71 -0.88
CA LYS A 18 -8.78 5.38 -0.93
C LYS A 18 -10.27 5.43 -1.28
N GLU A 19 -10.95 6.56 -1.07
CA GLU A 19 -12.37 6.72 -1.41
C GLU A 19 -12.59 7.15 -2.87
N LEU A 20 -11.52 7.49 -3.60
CA LEU A 20 -11.59 7.90 -4.99
C LEU A 20 -11.76 6.70 -5.93
N ASN A 21 -12.28 6.97 -7.12
CA ASN A 21 -12.42 5.94 -8.17
C ASN A 21 -11.03 5.39 -8.54
N GLU A 22 -10.94 4.08 -8.77
CA GLU A 22 -9.71 3.39 -9.17
C GLU A 22 -8.99 4.06 -10.36
N ASN A 23 -9.74 4.62 -11.30
CA ASN A 23 -9.17 5.33 -12.46
C ASN A 23 -8.35 6.57 -12.06
N VAL A 24 -8.65 7.18 -10.92
CA VAL A 24 -7.95 8.38 -10.44
C VAL A 24 -6.54 8.03 -9.94
N TRP A 25 -6.34 6.81 -9.43
CA TRP A 25 -5.02 6.34 -9.02
C TRP A 25 -4.04 6.30 -10.19
N CYS A 26 -4.47 5.84 -11.36
CA CYS A 26 -3.64 5.85 -12.56
C CYS A 26 -3.16 7.27 -12.91
N TYR A 27 -4.03 8.27 -12.81
CA TYR A 27 -3.65 9.67 -13.06
C TYR A 27 -2.62 10.19 -12.05
N PHE A 28 -2.72 9.80 -10.78
CA PHE A 28 -1.75 10.21 -9.77
C PHE A 28 -0.39 9.52 -9.97
N PHE A 29 -0.38 8.28 -10.44
CA PHE A 29 0.87 7.57 -10.72
C PHE A 29 1.53 7.97 -12.05
N ASP A 30 0.92 8.85 -12.85
CA ASP A 30 1.58 9.43 -14.03
C ASP A 30 2.35 10.73 -13.69
N ASP A 31 2.15 11.30 -12.50
CA ASP A 31 2.75 12.56 -12.07
C ASP A 31 3.82 12.35 -10.97
N SER A 32 5.02 12.92 -11.17
CA SER A 32 6.13 12.74 -10.24
C SER A 32 5.91 13.38 -8.86
N LEU A 33 5.19 14.51 -8.80
CA LEU A 33 4.90 15.19 -7.53
C LEU A 33 3.82 14.45 -6.74
N ALA A 34 2.85 13.88 -7.44
CA ALA A 34 1.83 13.05 -6.83
C ALA A 34 2.45 11.79 -6.20
N HIS A 35 3.41 11.13 -6.86
CA HIS A 35 4.16 10.02 -6.27
C HIS A 35 4.83 10.39 -4.94
N GLU A 36 5.58 11.49 -4.92
CA GLU A 36 6.29 11.96 -3.74
C GLU A 36 5.31 12.30 -2.60
N THR A 37 4.21 12.99 -2.95
CA THR A 37 3.16 13.35 -1.99
C THR A 37 2.49 12.12 -1.39
N ILE A 38 2.13 11.13 -2.22
CA ILE A 38 1.54 9.87 -1.75
C ILE A 38 2.53 9.16 -0.83
N TYR A 39 3.78 9.00 -1.25
CA TYR A 39 4.80 8.33 -0.46
C TYR A 39 4.97 8.98 0.93
N HIS A 40 5.01 10.31 1.01
CA HIS A 40 5.13 11.02 2.28
C HIS A 40 3.89 10.97 3.17
N SER A 41 2.72 10.67 2.60
CA SER A 41 1.47 10.48 3.36
C SER A 41 1.35 9.09 4.00
N LEU A 42 2.17 8.12 3.58
CA LEU A 42 2.18 6.76 4.12
C LEU A 42 2.87 6.69 5.48
N ASN A 43 2.54 5.66 6.26
CA ASN A 43 3.26 5.41 7.51
C ASN A 43 4.68 4.87 7.26
N GLU A 44 5.53 4.92 8.28
CA GLU A 44 6.94 4.52 8.17
C GLU A 44 7.14 3.08 7.69
N LEU A 45 6.29 2.14 8.13
CA LEU A 45 6.39 0.74 7.72
C LEU A 45 6.01 0.56 6.25
N GLU A 46 4.96 1.25 5.79
CA GLU A 46 4.55 1.28 4.38
C GLU A 46 5.66 1.85 3.49
N GLN A 47 6.29 2.96 3.90
CA GLN A 47 7.42 3.57 3.20
C GLN A 47 8.63 2.62 3.09
N ILE A 48 8.95 1.88 4.17
CA ILE A 48 10.02 0.88 4.18
C ILE A 48 9.72 -0.27 3.22
N ILE A 49 8.47 -0.76 3.20
CA ILE A 49 8.05 -1.84 2.28
C ILE A 49 8.27 -1.39 0.82
N ILE A 50 7.78 -0.20 0.46
CA ILE A 50 7.93 0.37 -0.88
C ILE A 50 9.41 0.51 -1.24
N SER A 51 10.19 1.15 -0.37
CA SER A 51 11.62 1.40 -0.60
C SER A 51 12.42 0.11 -0.85
N ARG A 52 12.07 -0.98 -0.17
CA ARG A 52 12.72 -2.29 -0.38
C ARG A 52 12.29 -2.94 -1.69
N LEU A 53 11.02 -2.82 -2.06
CA LEU A 53 10.46 -3.45 -3.26
C LEU A 53 10.82 -2.70 -4.55
N LEU A 54 11.06 -1.39 -4.48
CA LEU A 54 11.36 -0.54 -5.64
C LEU A 54 12.52 -1.05 -6.50
N PHE A 55 13.49 -1.73 -5.87
CA PHE A 55 14.69 -2.25 -6.54
C PHE A 55 14.61 -3.75 -6.87
N ILE A 56 13.48 -4.41 -6.60
CA ILE A 56 13.31 -5.84 -6.82
C ILE A 56 12.41 -6.06 -8.04
N GLN A 57 12.96 -6.60 -9.12
CA GLN A 57 12.22 -6.86 -10.36
C GLN A 57 11.25 -8.06 -10.29
N GLN A 58 11.38 -8.90 -9.26
CA GLN A 58 10.63 -10.14 -9.08
C GLN A 58 9.65 -10.04 -7.91
N VAL A 59 8.53 -10.76 -7.99
CA VAL A 59 7.53 -10.77 -6.92
C VAL A 59 8.11 -11.31 -5.61
N VAL A 60 7.78 -10.69 -4.49
CA VAL A 60 8.25 -11.07 -3.16
C VAL A 60 7.11 -11.66 -2.36
N SER A 61 7.32 -12.83 -1.75
CA SER A 61 6.30 -13.46 -0.92
C SER A 61 6.15 -12.76 0.43
N GLU A 62 4.93 -12.73 0.98
CA GLU A 62 4.69 -12.19 2.33
C GLU A 62 5.59 -12.88 3.36
N ARG A 63 5.84 -14.19 3.21
CA ARG A 63 6.77 -14.93 4.07
C ARG A 63 8.17 -14.31 4.10
N ALA A 64 8.70 -13.91 2.95
CA ALA A 64 10.00 -13.24 2.89
C ALA A 64 9.95 -11.86 3.54
N MET A 65 8.85 -11.11 3.35
CA MET A 65 8.65 -9.80 3.99
C MET A 65 8.58 -9.91 5.51
N ARG A 66 8.00 -10.99 6.05
CA ARG A 66 7.96 -11.23 7.50
C ARG A 66 9.35 -11.36 8.13
N LEU A 67 10.39 -11.70 7.35
CA LEU A 67 11.78 -11.75 7.81
C LEU A 67 12.44 -10.37 7.90
N TRP A 68 11.80 -9.32 7.36
CA TRP A 68 12.33 -7.95 7.37
C TRP A 68 12.07 -7.21 8.66
N ILE A 69 11.12 -7.68 9.45
CA ILE A 69 10.63 -6.99 10.64
C ILE A 69 10.70 -7.88 11.87
N ASN A 70 10.66 -7.26 13.03
CA ASN A 70 10.59 -7.98 14.28
C ASN A 70 9.23 -8.74 14.38
N PRO A 71 9.22 -10.03 14.79
CA PRO A 71 8.01 -10.85 14.90
C PRO A 71 6.86 -10.23 15.71
N ASN A 72 7.17 -9.35 16.67
CA ASN A 72 6.16 -8.66 17.49
C ASN A 72 5.28 -7.69 16.67
N TYR A 73 5.70 -7.33 15.45
CA TYR A 73 5.00 -6.37 14.59
C TYR A 73 4.39 -7.01 13.33
N LEU A 74 4.30 -8.33 13.26
CA LEU A 74 3.76 -9.04 12.08
C LEU A 74 2.32 -8.64 11.74
N LYS A 75 1.49 -8.33 12.76
CA LYS A 75 0.13 -7.84 12.53
C LYS A 75 0.13 -6.49 11.80
N LYS A 76 1.00 -5.56 12.21
CA LYS A 76 1.14 -4.25 11.57
C LYS A 76 1.66 -4.38 10.13
N LEU A 77 2.54 -5.34 9.87
CA LEU A 77 2.98 -5.66 8.51
C LEU A 77 1.81 -6.12 7.64
N SER A 78 1.02 -7.09 8.10
CA SER A 78 -0.14 -7.56 7.33
C SER A 78 -1.15 -6.43 7.07
N GLU A 79 -1.39 -5.55 8.05
CA GLU A 79 -2.24 -4.36 7.88
C GLU A 79 -1.64 -3.37 6.85
N SER A 80 -0.34 -3.11 6.91
CA SER A 80 0.35 -2.21 5.97
C SER A 80 0.33 -2.75 4.54
N ILE A 81 0.57 -4.05 4.35
CA ILE A 81 0.47 -4.71 3.04
C ILE A 81 -0.96 -4.58 2.50
N LYS A 82 -1.97 -4.84 3.33
CA LYS A 82 -3.38 -4.71 2.94
C LYS A 82 -3.70 -3.28 2.48
N ASN A 83 -3.29 -2.29 3.25
CA ASN A 83 -3.50 -0.88 2.90
C ASN A 83 -2.87 -0.53 1.55
N LEU A 84 -1.62 -0.95 1.33
CA LEU A 84 -0.90 -0.68 0.08
C LEU A 84 -1.54 -1.36 -1.14
N VAL A 85 -2.10 -2.56 -0.96
CA VAL A 85 -2.87 -3.26 -2.02
C VAL A 85 -4.17 -2.53 -2.31
N GLU A 86 -4.89 -2.08 -1.27
CA GLU A 86 -6.12 -1.29 -1.43
C GLU A 86 -5.86 0.03 -2.17
N ALA A 87 -4.73 0.68 -1.88
CA ALA A 87 -4.26 1.90 -2.55
C ALA A 87 -3.65 1.64 -3.95
N LYS A 88 -3.65 0.39 -4.44
CA LYS A 88 -3.09 -0.02 -5.74
C LYS A 88 -1.58 0.26 -5.90
N ILE A 89 -0.88 0.54 -4.80
CA ILE A 89 0.57 0.72 -4.77
C ILE A 89 1.27 -0.64 -4.86
N LEU A 90 0.72 -1.65 -4.16
CA LEU A 90 1.17 -3.03 -4.31
C LEU A 90 0.17 -3.81 -5.16
N VAL A 91 0.71 -4.59 -6.10
CA VAL A 91 -0.05 -5.52 -6.91
C VAL A 91 0.18 -6.93 -6.39
N GLU A 92 -0.91 -7.60 -5.98
CA GLU A 92 -0.89 -9.01 -5.62
C GLU A 92 -0.77 -9.87 -6.88
N SER A 93 0.15 -10.84 -6.84
CA SER A 93 0.35 -11.81 -7.91
C SER A 93 -0.70 -12.92 -7.86
N ASP A 94 -1.19 -13.36 -9.02
CA ASP A 94 -2.10 -14.50 -9.16
C ASP A 94 -1.48 -15.82 -8.65
N MET A 95 -0.14 -15.91 -8.67
CA MET A 95 0.58 -17.05 -8.13
C MET A 95 0.92 -16.86 -6.65
N LYS A 96 0.72 -17.92 -5.86
CA LYS A 96 1.15 -18.02 -4.46
C LYS A 96 2.42 -18.86 -4.36
N LYS A 97 3.27 -18.55 -3.37
CA LYS A 97 4.44 -19.35 -3.02
C LYS A 97 4.35 -19.81 -1.58
N ASP A 98 4.43 -21.13 -1.36
CA ASP A 98 4.32 -21.75 -0.02
C ASP A 98 3.04 -21.36 0.75
N ASN A 99 1.91 -21.23 0.04
CA ASN A 99 0.62 -20.72 0.55
C ASN A 99 0.61 -19.22 0.97
N TYR A 100 1.68 -18.48 0.71
CA TYR A 100 1.74 -17.04 0.93
C TYR A 100 1.49 -16.28 -0.37
N ASN A 101 0.75 -15.18 -0.24
CA ASN A 101 0.59 -14.20 -1.31
C ASN A 101 1.94 -13.56 -1.68
N GLN A 102 2.04 -13.07 -2.91
CA GLN A 102 3.24 -12.43 -3.42
C GLN A 102 2.91 -11.06 -4.00
N TYR A 103 3.82 -10.12 -3.83
CA TYR A 103 3.58 -8.71 -4.14
C TYR A 103 4.74 -8.10 -4.92
N LYS A 104 4.43 -7.09 -5.72
CA LYS A 104 5.37 -6.19 -6.40
C LYS A 104 4.79 -4.78 -6.44
N ILE A 105 5.65 -3.80 -6.73
CA ILE A 105 5.23 -2.48 -7.22
C ILE A 105 4.98 -2.61 -8.72
#